data_AF-A0A8I1MFR5-F1
#
_entry.id   AF-A0A8I1MFR5-F1
#
_cell.length_a   1.000
_cell.length_b   1.000
_cell.length_c   1.000
_cell.angle_alpha   90.00
_cell.angle_beta   90.00
_cell.angle_gamma   90.00
#
_symmetry.space_group_name_H-M   'P 1'
#
loop_
_entity.id
_entity.type
_entity.pdbx_description
1 polymer ?
#
loop_
_entity_poly.entity_id
_entity_poly.type
_entity_poly.pdbx_seq_one_letter_code
_entity_poly.pdbx_strand_id
1 'polypeptide(L)'
;MRDKFHNDNVQKATSIDDVAKFLIVLCMLFISSCLLFIGTYLIGLGFGFGQPNSISELFLNSFYPFFAVIPVVATQLWIAILYQNQSKALSLGIMMGVFILYAGDMPFWFIWQWPSLIFIDFPQLYMMMGVVVGTIFCFLGALHFQRKDVK
;
A
#
# COMPACT_ATOMS: atom_id res chain seq x y z
N MET A 1 -14.43 -29.08 24.77
CA MET A 1 -13.14 -28.41 25.11
C MET A 1 -12.12 -28.54 23.99
N ARG A 2 -11.89 -29.74 23.43
CA ARG A 2 -10.98 -29.96 22.29
C ARG A 2 -11.31 -29.11 21.05
N ASP A 3 -12.59 -28.89 20.79
CA ASP A 3 -13.06 -28.14 19.61
C ASP A 3 -12.78 -26.63 19.73
N LYS A 4 -12.80 -26.10 20.96
CA LYS A 4 -12.46 -24.70 21.23
C LYS A 4 -10.97 -24.43 21.04
N PHE A 5 -10.12 -25.32 21.58
CA PHE A 5 -8.67 -25.26 21.34
C PHE A 5 -8.32 -25.45 19.86
N HIS A 6 -9.03 -26.31 19.13
CA HIS A 6 -8.79 -26.47 17.69
C HIS A 6 -9.16 -25.21 16.91
N ASN A 7 -10.32 -24.59 17.22
CA ASN A 7 -10.76 -23.37 16.56
C ASN A 7 -9.85 -22.18 16.87
N ASP A 8 -9.38 -22.04 18.12
CA ASP A 8 -8.43 -20.98 18.51
C ASP A 8 -7.10 -21.11 17.76
N ASN A 9 -6.62 -22.33 17.52
CA ASN A 9 -5.38 -22.57 16.76
C ASN A 9 -5.56 -22.30 15.27
N VAL A 10 -6.70 -22.68 14.68
CA VAL A 10 -7.03 -22.41 13.28
C VAL A 10 -7.19 -20.90 13.05
N GLN A 11 -7.88 -20.21 13.95
CA GLN A 11 -8.09 -18.76 13.86
C GLN A 11 -6.80 -17.96 14.06
N LYS A 12 -5.90 -18.44 14.93
CA LYS A 12 -4.56 -17.86 15.05
C LYS A 12 -3.76 -18.04 13.77
N ALA A 13 -3.82 -19.22 13.13
CA ALA A 13 -3.13 -19.49 11.88
C ALA A 13 -3.63 -18.58 10.74
N THR A 14 -4.94 -18.47 10.54
CA THR A 14 -5.51 -17.61 9.48
C THR A 14 -5.14 -16.13 9.65
N SER A 15 -5.15 -15.63 10.89
CA SER A 15 -4.74 -14.25 11.18
C SER A 15 -3.26 -13.98 10.87
N ILE A 16 -2.38 -14.97 11.10
CA ILE A 16 -0.95 -14.87 10.79
C ILE A 16 -0.74 -14.89 9.27
N ASP A 17 -1.51 -15.71 8.55
CA ASP A 17 -1.42 -15.83 7.10
C ASP A 17 -1.77 -14.51 6.38
N ASP A 18 -2.74 -13.75 6.89
CA ASP A 18 -3.12 -12.47 6.29
C ASP A 18 -2.10 -11.36 6.53
N VAL A 19 -1.48 -11.33 7.72
CA VAL A 19 -0.34 -10.44 8.01
C VAL A 19 0.87 -10.81 7.14
N ALA A 20 1.13 -12.11 6.92
CA ALA A 20 2.20 -12.57 6.05
C ALA A 20 2.00 -12.15 4.59
N LYS A 21 0.77 -12.30 4.05
CA LYS A 21 0.43 -11.81 2.70
C LYS A 21 0.64 -10.31 2.58
N PHE A 22 0.21 -9.53 3.58
CA PHE A 22 0.43 -8.08 3.60
C PHE A 22 1.92 -7.73 3.57
N LEU A 23 2.73 -8.40 4.40
CA LEU A 23 4.18 -8.19 4.44
C LEU A 23 4.84 -8.53 3.10
N ILE A 24 4.42 -9.62 2.44
CA ILE A 24 4.92 -9.98 1.11
C ILE A 24 4.62 -8.88 0.09
N VAL A 25 3.39 -8.34 0.10
CA VAL A 25 3.02 -7.24 -0.81
C VAL A 25 3.87 -5.99 -0.53
N LEU A 26 4.08 -5.63 0.74
CA LEU A 26 4.97 -4.53 1.10
C LEU A 26 6.42 -4.78 0.64
N CYS A 27 6.96 -5.99 0.82
CA CYS A 27 8.30 -6.33 0.35
C CYS A 27 8.41 -6.23 -1.18
N MET A 28 7.41 -6.71 -1.92
CA MET A 28 7.38 -6.55 -3.38
C MET A 28 7.35 -5.08 -3.80
N LEU A 29 6.56 -4.27 -3.09
CA LEU A 29 6.44 -2.84 -3.37
C LEU A 29 7.75 -2.09 -3.07
N PHE A 30 8.44 -2.48 -2.00
CA PHE A 30 9.76 -1.96 -1.67
C PHE A 30 10.80 -2.31 -2.75
N ILE A 31 10.82 -3.58 -3.20
CA ILE A 31 11.69 -4.01 -4.30
C ILE A 31 11.38 -3.22 -5.58
N SER A 32 10.10 -2.98 -5.87
CA SER A 32 9.67 -2.18 -7.01
C SER A 32 10.17 -0.73 -6.91
N SER A 33 10.09 -0.09 -5.74
CA SER A 33 10.65 1.25 -5.49
C SER A 33 12.18 1.29 -5.64
N CYS A 34 12.90 0.28 -5.14
CA CYS A 34 14.34 0.17 -5.34
C CYS A 34 14.70 0.03 -6.83
N LEU A 35 13.92 -0.77 -7.57
CA LEU A 35 14.11 -0.96 -9.01
C LEU A 35 13.82 0.33 -9.77
N LEU A 36 12.81 1.10 -9.36
CA LEU A 36 12.46 2.38 -9.93
C LEU A 36 13.58 3.41 -9.68
N PHE A 37 14.12 3.49 -8.46
CA PHE A 37 15.26 4.36 -8.15
C PHE A 37 16.47 4.08 -9.05
N ILE A 38 16.86 2.80 -9.15
CA ILE A 38 18.01 2.37 -9.98
C ILE A 38 17.71 2.63 -11.47
N GLY A 39 16.51 2.28 -11.93
CA GLY A 39 16.10 2.45 -13.32
C GLY A 39 16.08 3.91 -13.75
N THR A 40 15.49 4.79 -12.94
CA THR A 40 15.46 6.23 -13.21
C THR A 40 16.87 6.83 -13.21
N TYR A 41 17.75 6.40 -12.29
CA TYR A 41 19.16 6.81 -12.28
C TYR A 41 19.91 6.37 -13.55
N LEU A 42 19.77 5.10 -13.95
CA LEU A 42 20.44 4.56 -15.14
C LEU A 42 19.94 5.21 -16.44
N ILE A 43 18.63 5.43 -16.56
CA ILE A 43 18.04 6.10 -17.73
C ILE A 43 18.50 7.56 -17.83
N GLY A 44 18.55 8.28 -16.70
CA GLY A 44 19.04 9.66 -16.66
C GLY A 44 20.48 9.78 -17.15
N LEU A 45 21.34 8.84 -16.76
CA LEU A 45 22.72 8.75 -17.25
C LEU A 45 22.79 8.35 -18.73
N GLY A 46 22.01 7.35 -19.14
CA GLY A 46 22.07 6.78 -20.50
C GLY A 46 21.58 7.72 -21.59
N PHE A 47 20.56 8.53 -21.30
CA PHE A 47 20.01 9.52 -22.25
C PHE A 47 20.64 10.91 -22.14
N GLY A 48 21.57 11.12 -21.20
CA GLY A 48 22.24 12.41 -21.04
C GLY A 48 21.32 13.52 -20.52
N PHE A 49 20.24 13.18 -19.82
CA PHE A 49 19.34 14.16 -19.15
C PHE A 49 20.02 14.94 -18.01
N GLY A 50 21.31 14.68 -17.75
CA GLY A 50 22.06 15.22 -16.62
C GLY A 50 21.90 14.36 -15.37
N GLN A 51 22.78 14.58 -14.39
CA GLN A 51 22.56 14.06 -13.03
C GLN A 51 21.28 14.69 -12.48
N PRO A 52 20.48 13.96 -11.68
CA PRO A 52 19.33 14.56 -11.00
C PRO A 52 19.77 15.83 -10.24
N ASN A 53 18.99 16.91 -10.32
CA ASN A 53 19.26 18.18 -9.64
C ASN A 53 19.63 17.98 -8.16
N SER A 54 18.99 17.00 -7.52
CA SER A 54 19.44 16.46 -6.23
C SER A 54 19.13 14.96 -6.12
N ILE A 55 20.09 14.18 -5.61
CA ILE A 55 19.88 12.76 -5.25
C ILE A 55 18.72 12.62 -4.24
N SER A 56 18.49 13.64 -3.41
CA SER A 56 17.38 13.64 -2.45
C SER A 56 16.00 13.65 -3.11
N GLU A 57 15.84 14.36 -4.22
CA GLU A 57 14.58 14.42 -4.98
C GLU A 57 14.30 13.08 -5.67
N LEU A 58 15.34 12.45 -6.23
CA LEU A 58 15.22 11.13 -6.84
C LEU A 58 14.82 10.07 -5.81
N PHE A 59 15.41 10.13 -4.61
CA PHE A 59 15.04 9.25 -3.51
C PHE A 59 13.60 9.49 -3.07
N LEU A 60 13.22 10.76 -2.88
CA LEU A 60 11.85 11.10 -2.52
C LEU A 60 10.86 10.60 -3.58
N ASN A 61 11.13 10.80 -4.86
CA ASN A 61 10.26 10.33 -5.94
C ASN A 61 10.09 8.81 -6.01
N SER A 62 11.13 8.07 -5.64
CA SER A 62 11.11 6.61 -5.73
C SER A 62 10.46 5.94 -4.51
N PHE A 63 10.65 6.52 -3.31
CA PHE A 63 10.17 5.96 -2.05
C PHE A 63 8.88 6.60 -1.53
N TYR A 64 8.51 7.79 -2.01
CA TYR A 64 7.25 8.43 -1.64
C TYR A 64 6.01 7.57 -1.96
N PRO A 65 5.87 6.99 -3.19
CA PRO A 65 4.73 6.15 -3.52
C PRO A 65 4.62 4.92 -2.62
N PHE A 66 5.76 4.37 -2.16
CA PHE A 66 5.78 3.21 -1.28
C PHE A 66 5.05 3.47 0.04
N PHE A 67 5.33 4.60 0.69
CA PHE A 67 4.69 4.96 1.95
C PHE A 67 3.25 5.45 1.76
N ALA A 68 2.99 6.20 0.68
CA ALA A 68 1.67 6.75 0.40
C ALA A 68 0.64 5.66 0.03
N VAL A 69 1.06 4.53 -0.54
CA VAL A 69 0.15 3.46 -0.99
C VAL A 69 -0.16 2.40 0.08
N ILE A 70 0.54 2.37 1.20
CA ILE A 70 0.26 1.47 2.34
C ILE A 70 -1.23 1.42 2.71
N PRO A 71 -1.95 2.55 2.90
CA PRO A 71 -3.37 2.52 3.26
C PRO A 71 -4.27 1.99 2.13
N VAL A 72 -3.86 2.21 0.87
CA VAL A 72 -4.55 1.65 -0.30
C VAL A 72 -4.43 0.12 -0.30
N VAL A 73 -3.22 -0.40 -0.11
CA VAL A 73 -2.96 -1.85 -0.05
C VAL A 73 -3.69 -2.49 1.12
N ALA A 74 -3.67 -1.86 2.29
CA ALA A 74 -4.39 -2.34 3.46
C ALA A 74 -5.92 -2.43 3.20
N THR A 75 -6.48 -1.42 2.54
CA THR A 75 -7.91 -1.41 2.17
C THR A 75 -8.24 -2.48 1.12
N GLN A 76 -7.39 -2.65 0.10
CA GLN A 76 -7.57 -3.70 -0.90
C GLN A 76 -7.50 -5.10 -0.29
N LEU A 77 -6.57 -5.35 0.61
CA LEU A 77 -6.46 -6.62 1.31
C LEU A 77 -7.71 -6.88 2.16
N TRP A 78 -8.20 -5.87 2.87
CA TRP A 78 -9.44 -5.99 3.64
C TRP A 78 -10.64 -6.36 2.75
N ILE A 79 -10.78 -5.71 1.59
CA ILE A 79 -11.84 -6.04 0.61
C ILE A 79 -11.67 -7.46 0.05
N ALA A 80 -10.45 -7.87 -0.28
CA ALA A 80 -10.16 -9.21 -0.81
C ALA A 80 -10.61 -10.30 0.16
N ILE A 81 -10.34 -10.07 1.45
CA ILE A 81 -10.72 -10.94 2.56
C ILE A 81 -12.25 -10.93 2.78
N LEU A 82 -12.88 -9.74 2.78
CA LEU A 82 -14.31 -9.60 3.02
C LEU A 82 -15.15 -10.38 2.00
N TYR A 83 -14.75 -10.34 0.74
CA TYR A 83 -15.45 -10.97 -0.38
C TYR A 83 -14.90 -12.34 -0.79
N GLN A 84 -13.87 -12.84 -0.09
CA GLN A 84 -13.10 -14.05 -0.42
C GLN A 84 -12.77 -14.19 -1.92
N ASN A 85 -12.50 -13.05 -2.57
CA ASN A 85 -12.29 -12.99 -4.01
C ASN A 85 -11.29 -11.88 -4.31
N GLN A 86 -10.05 -12.31 -4.55
CA GLN A 86 -8.92 -11.43 -4.79
C GLN A 86 -9.08 -10.59 -6.06
N SER A 87 -9.75 -11.12 -7.09
CA SER A 87 -9.96 -10.42 -8.35
C SER A 87 -10.78 -9.15 -8.17
N LYS A 88 -11.78 -9.13 -7.27
CA LYS A 88 -12.59 -7.93 -7.02
C LYS A 88 -11.78 -6.80 -6.37
N ALA A 89 -10.94 -7.13 -5.41
CA ALA A 89 -10.06 -6.16 -4.77
C ALA A 89 -9.02 -5.60 -5.76
N LEU A 90 -8.44 -6.47 -6.58
CA LEU A 90 -7.46 -6.08 -7.59
C LEU A 90 -8.08 -5.19 -8.67
N SER A 91 -9.27 -5.56 -9.20
CA SER A 91 -9.98 -4.76 -10.19
C SER A 91 -10.34 -3.37 -9.67
N LEU A 92 -10.77 -3.26 -8.40
CA LEU A 92 -11.01 -1.96 -7.77
C LEU A 92 -9.72 -1.15 -7.67
N GLY A 93 -8.61 -1.78 -7.30
CA GLY A 93 -7.30 -1.14 -7.22
C GLY A 93 -6.86 -0.54 -8.56
N ILE A 94 -6.93 -1.33 -9.63
CA ILE A 94 -6.57 -0.90 -10.98
C ILE A 94 -7.51 0.20 -11.47
N MET A 95 -8.82 0.01 -11.31
CA MET A 95 -9.83 1.00 -11.72
C MET A 95 -9.59 2.35 -11.05
N MET A 96 -9.38 2.35 -9.72
CA MET A 96 -9.12 3.58 -8.99
C MET A 96 -7.78 4.18 -9.37
N GLY A 97 -6.74 3.37 -9.56
CA GLY A 97 -5.43 3.79 -10.05
C GLY A 97 -5.52 4.58 -11.36
N VAL A 98 -6.26 4.06 -12.34
CA VAL A 98 -6.52 4.75 -13.60
C VAL A 98 -7.38 5.99 -13.38
N PHE A 99 -8.40 5.92 -12.53
CA PHE A 99 -9.30 7.05 -12.25
C PHE A 99 -8.56 8.28 -11.72
N ILE A 100 -7.58 8.09 -10.84
CA ILE A 100 -6.78 9.19 -10.25
C ILE A 100 -5.99 9.96 -11.31
N LEU A 101 -5.52 9.28 -12.37
CA LEU A 101 -4.80 9.95 -13.46
C LEU A 101 -5.67 11.01 -14.16
N TYR A 102 -6.99 10.88 -14.07
CA TYR A 102 -7.97 11.83 -14.64
C TYR A 102 -8.67 12.68 -13.57
N ALA A 103 -8.50 12.36 -12.29
CA ALA A 103 -9.14 13.07 -11.18
C ALA A 103 -8.18 14.11 -10.59
N GLY A 104 -7.86 15.14 -11.38
CA GLY A 104 -6.86 16.16 -11.03
C GLY A 104 -7.18 17.03 -9.81
N ASP A 105 -8.43 17.03 -9.33
CA ASP A 105 -8.92 17.90 -8.24
C ASP A 105 -9.68 17.11 -7.15
N MET A 106 -9.22 15.90 -6.83
CA MET A 106 -9.86 15.09 -5.79
C MET A 106 -9.50 15.61 -4.39
N PRO A 107 -10.43 15.51 -3.41
CA PRO A 107 -10.17 16.01 -2.06
C PRO A 107 -9.00 15.29 -1.38
N PHE A 108 -8.23 16.03 -0.57
CA PHE A 108 -7.03 15.56 0.13
C PHE A 108 -7.27 14.37 1.09
N TRP A 109 -8.51 14.11 1.49
CA TRP A 109 -8.85 12.94 2.33
C TRP A 109 -8.87 11.63 1.53
N PHE A 110 -8.96 11.69 0.19
CA PHE A 110 -9.07 10.52 -0.65
C PHE A 110 -7.74 9.75 -0.71
N ILE A 111 -7.67 8.65 0.05
CA ILE A 111 -6.47 7.82 0.27
C ILE A 111 -5.80 7.39 -1.04
N TRP A 112 -6.60 7.12 -2.06
CA TRP A 112 -6.11 6.72 -3.38
C TRP A 112 -5.36 7.83 -4.11
N GLN A 113 -5.65 9.10 -3.83
CA GLN A 113 -4.95 10.22 -4.43
C GLN A 113 -3.55 10.42 -3.86
N TRP A 114 -3.28 9.96 -2.63
CA TRP A 114 -2.05 10.28 -1.89
C TRP A 114 -0.74 9.92 -2.61
N PRO A 115 -0.63 8.77 -3.31
CA PRO A 115 0.56 8.44 -4.11
C PRO A 115 0.84 9.45 -5.24
N SER A 116 -0.17 10.17 -5.72
CA SER A 116 -0.04 11.19 -6.78
C SER A 116 0.32 12.58 -6.25
N LEU A 117 0.27 12.79 -4.92
CA LEU A 117 0.44 14.11 -4.28
C LEU A 117 1.90 14.57 -4.13
N ILE A 118 2.83 13.94 -4.86
CA ILE A 118 4.26 14.22 -4.70
C ILE A 118 4.66 15.65 -5.09
N PHE A 119 3.92 16.28 -6.00
CA PHE A 119 4.22 17.62 -6.52
C PHE A 119 3.62 18.77 -5.68
N ILE A 120 3.04 18.48 -4.52
CA ILE A 120 2.53 19.51 -3.59
C ILE A 120 3.65 19.97 -2.67
N ASP A 121 3.54 21.20 -2.13
CA ASP A 121 4.52 21.84 -1.24
C ASP A 121 4.94 21.02 0.00
N PHE A 122 4.13 20.04 0.44
CA PHE A 122 4.38 19.24 1.65
C PHE A 122 4.22 17.72 1.44
N PRO A 123 5.06 17.08 0.60
CA PRO A 123 4.93 15.67 0.31
C PRO A 123 5.23 14.81 1.56
N GLN A 124 6.17 15.24 2.41
CA GLN A 124 6.54 14.49 3.63
C GLN A 124 5.37 14.28 4.60
N LEU A 125 4.41 15.20 4.64
CA LEU A 125 3.23 15.08 5.50
C LEU A 125 2.33 13.93 5.04
N TYR A 126 2.03 13.85 3.74
CA TYR A 126 1.21 12.79 3.16
C TYR A 126 1.90 11.42 3.22
N MET A 127 3.23 11.40 3.13
CA MET A 127 4.03 10.21 3.37
C MET A 127 3.82 9.68 4.80
N MET A 128 3.95 10.55 5.81
CA MET A 128 3.73 10.18 7.21
C MET A 128 2.26 9.77 7.47
N MET A 129 1.31 10.51 6.90
CA MET A 129 -0.12 10.16 6.99
C MET A 129 -0.40 8.80 6.36
N GLY A 130 0.22 8.48 5.22
CA GLY A 130 0.12 7.15 4.58
C GLY A 130 0.52 6.04 5.53
N VAL A 131 1.68 6.18 6.19
CA VAL A 131 2.14 5.19 7.18
C VAL A 131 1.19 5.07 8.37
N VAL A 132 0.76 6.20 8.95
CA VAL A 132 -0.12 6.22 10.12
C VAL A 132 -1.48 5.60 9.78
N VAL A 133 -2.12 6.05 8.71
CA VAL A 133 -3.44 5.54 8.29
C VAL A 133 -3.34 4.09 7.85
N GLY A 134 -2.29 3.71 7.11
CA GLY A 134 -2.05 2.33 6.71
C GLY A 134 -1.91 1.39 7.90
N THR A 135 -1.17 1.82 8.92
CA THR A 135 -1.01 1.06 10.17
C THR A 135 -2.35 0.90 10.89
N ILE A 136 -3.15 1.97 11.01
CA ILE A 136 -4.49 1.92 11.62
C ILE A 136 -5.39 0.95 10.84
N PHE A 137 -5.40 1.02 9.51
CA PHE A 137 -6.19 0.12 8.67
C PHE A 137 -5.76 -1.34 8.81
N CYS A 138 -4.46 -1.63 8.94
CA CYS A 138 -3.97 -2.97 9.23
C CYS A 138 -4.48 -3.48 10.58
N PHE A 139 -4.41 -2.66 11.64
CA PHE A 139 -4.93 -3.03 12.96
C PHE A 139 -6.45 -3.26 12.93
N LEU A 140 -7.20 -2.38 12.26
CA LEU A 140 -8.64 -2.53 12.10
C LEU A 140 -9.02 -3.78 11.31
N GLY A 141 -8.29 -4.06 10.21
CA GLY A 141 -8.46 -5.28 9.43
C GLY A 141 -8.24 -6.53 10.27
N ALA A 142 -7.16 -6.58 11.05
CA ALA A 142 -6.85 -7.70 11.93
C ALA A 142 -7.91 -7.89 13.05
N LEU A 143 -8.35 -6.80 13.69
CA LEU A 143 -9.39 -6.86 14.72
C LEU A 143 -10.76 -7.27 14.17
N HIS A 144 -11.11 -6.79 12.98
CA HIS A 144 -12.35 -7.15 12.31
C HIS A 144 -12.35 -8.64 11.93
N PHE A 145 -11.21 -9.17 11.49
CA PHE A 145 -11.08 -10.59 11.15
C PHE A 145 -11.19 -11.50 12.38
N GLN A 146 -10.56 -11.11 13.49
CA GLN A 146 -10.74 -11.80 14.77
C GLN A 146 -12.19 -11.88 15.24
N ARG A 147 -13.08 -10.96 14.81
CA ARG A 147 -14.50 -10.98 15.20
C ARG A 147 -15.39 -11.76 14.23
N LYS A 148 -15.01 -11.88 12.96
CA LYS A 148 -15.82 -12.54 11.93
C LYS A 148 -15.73 -14.06 12.01
N ASP A 149 -14.59 -14.60 12.41
CA ASP A 149 -14.36 -16.06 12.47
C ASP A 149 -14.90 -16.74 13.77
N VAL A 150 -15.41 -15.95 14.72
CA VAL A 150 -16.03 -16.45 15.98
C VAL A 150 -17.56 -16.63 15.84
N LYS A 151 -18.15 -16.25 14.71
CA LYS A 151 -19.58 -16.45 14.41
C LYS A 151 -19.75 -17.50 13.32
#